data_AF-A0A6I4YV05-F1
#
_entry.id   AF-A0A6I4YV05-F1
#
_cell.length_a   1.000
_cell.length_b   1.000
_cell.length_c   1.000
_cell.angle_alpha   90.00
_cell.angle_beta   90.00
_cell.angle_gamma   90.00
#
_symmetry.space_group_name_H-M   'P 1'
#
loop_
_entity.id
_entity.type
_entity.pdbx_description
1 polymer ?
#
loop_
_entity_poly.entity_id
_entity_poly.type
_entity_poly.pdbx_seq_one_letter_code
_entity_poly.pdbx_strand_id
1 'polypeptide(L)'
;MTEGKRLTIDQLARAGQAAFGERWQTALANVLNVNSSRIRGVLAGKRLPPPGWTPEIIELLRRRSQECLDMERALENELNSGNAPDRD
;
A
#
# COMPACT_ATOMS: atom_id res chain seq x y z
N MET A 1 -10.97 -21.59 15.35
CA MET A 1 -9.87 -20.61 15.44
C MET A 1 -9.19 -20.61 14.10
N THR A 2 -9.49 -19.65 13.22
CA THR A 2 -8.86 -19.60 11.90
C THR A 2 -7.39 -19.30 12.11
N GLU A 3 -6.52 -20.24 11.76
CA GLU A 3 -5.07 -20.03 11.69
C GLU A 3 -4.83 -18.89 10.69
N GLY A 4 -4.83 -17.65 11.20
CA GLY A 4 -4.77 -16.46 10.36
C GLY A 4 -3.45 -16.49 9.59
N LYS A 5 -3.53 -16.68 8.28
CA LYS A 5 -2.36 -16.75 7.40
C LYS A 5 -1.51 -15.50 7.61
N ARG A 6 -0.35 -15.66 8.25
CA ARG A 6 0.61 -14.59 8.46
C ARG A 6 1.33 -14.36 7.14
N LEU A 7 1.43 -13.10 6.74
CA LEU A 7 2.33 -12.74 5.65
C LEU A 7 3.79 -13.03 6.04
N THR A 8 4.64 -13.27 5.06
CA THR A 8 6.08 -13.42 5.27
C THR A 8 6.77 -12.06 5.39
N ILE A 9 8.02 -12.05 5.83
CA ILE A 9 8.86 -10.83 5.89
C ILE A 9 9.02 -10.21 4.50
N ASP A 10 9.25 -11.03 3.48
CA ASP A 10 9.35 -10.58 2.08
C ASP A 10 8.04 -9.96 1.60
N GLN A 11 6.90 -10.61 1.88
CA GLN A 11 5.59 -10.06 1.55
C GLN A 11 5.34 -8.71 2.22
N LEU A 12 5.77 -8.54 3.48
CA LEU A 12 5.65 -7.27 4.20
C LEU A 12 6.47 -6.17 3.53
N ALA A 13 7.72 -6.49 3.18
CA ALA A 13 8.62 -5.55 2.52
C ALA A 13 8.11 -5.12 1.15
N ARG A 14 7.70 -6.09 0.32
CA ARG A 14 7.16 -5.83 -1.02
C ARG A 14 5.85 -5.06 -0.97
N ALA A 15 4.94 -5.39 -0.05
CA ALA A 15 3.69 -4.66 0.11
C ALA A 15 3.93 -3.20 0.55
N GLY A 16 4.85 -2.99 1.49
CA GLY A 16 5.24 -1.65 1.92
C GLY A 16 5.81 -0.82 0.78
N GLN A 17 6.77 -1.39 0.02
CA GLN A 17 7.37 -0.73 -1.14
C GLN A 17 6.33 -0.42 -2.22
N ALA A 18 5.42 -1.34 -2.52
CA ALA A 18 4.36 -1.11 -3.49
C ALA A 18 3.41 0.02 -3.07
N ALA A 19 3.08 0.12 -1.77
CA ALA A 19 2.13 1.10 -1.27
C ALA A 19 2.70 2.51 -1.04
N PHE A 20 4.01 2.64 -0.78
CA PHE A 20 4.62 3.90 -0.33
C PHE A 20 6.01 4.21 -0.94
N GLY A 21 6.61 3.30 -1.72
CA GLY A 21 7.94 3.48 -2.29
C GLY A 21 9.08 3.28 -1.28
N GLU A 22 10.18 4.03 -1.45
CA GLU A 22 11.43 3.81 -0.72
C GLU A 22 11.30 3.97 0.80
N ARG A 23 10.53 4.96 1.26
CA ARG A 23 10.36 5.28 2.70
C ARG A 23 9.07 4.70 3.28
N TRP A 24 8.84 3.41 3.04
CA TRP A 24 7.57 2.76 3.40
C TRP A 24 7.40 2.39 4.87
N GLN A 25 8.48 2.11 5.62
CA GLN A 25 8.37 1.49 6.95
C GLN A 25 7.58 2.36 7.96
N THR A 26 7.82 3.67 7.97
CA THR A 26 7.10 4.60 8.85
C THR A 26 5.66 4.80 8.41
N ALA A 27 5.42 4.91 7.09
CA ALA A 27 4.07 5.08 6.56
C ALA A 27 3.21 3.84 6.83
N LEU A 28 3.76 2.65 6.65
CA LEU A 28 3.07 1.40 6.98
C LEU A 28 2.83 1.25 8.48
N ALA A 29 3.78 1.66 9.32
CA ALA A 29 3.61 1.64 10.77
C ALA A 29 2.42 2.50 11.21
N ASN A 30 2.27 3.69 10.62
CA ASN A 30 1.13 4.57 10.87
C ASN A 30 -0.20 3.94 10.45
N VAL A 31 -0.27 3.33 9.26
CA VAL A 31 -1.49 2.65 8.79
C VAL A 31 -1.88 1.49 9.70
N LEU A 32 -0.89 0.68 10.11
CA LEU A 32 -1.12 -0.46 11.01
C LEU A 32 -1.30 -0.04 12.47
N ASN A 33 -1.25 1.26 12.78
CA ASN A 33 -1.31 1.83 14.13
C ASN A 33 -0.31 1.17 15.10
N VAL A 34 0.94 1.01 14.64
CA VAL A 34 2.05 0.44 15.42
C VAL A 34 3.26 1.36 15.38
N ASN A 35 4.16 1.20 16.34
CA ASN A 35 5.44 1.91 16.30
C ASN A 35 6.34 1.35 15.18
N SER A 36 7.07 2.20 14.46
CA SER A 36 8.01 1.79 13.40
C SER A 36 9.09 0.82 13.86
N SER A 37 9.44 0.80 15.16
CA SER A 37 10.30 -0.23 15.76
C SER A 37 9.72 -1.64 15.63
N ARG A 38 8.39 -1.78 15.62
CA ARG A 38 7.70 -3.06 15.46
C ARG A 38 7.87 -3.61 14.04
N ILE A 39 7.73 -2.75 13.03
CA ILE A 39 8.00 -3.10 11.63
C ILE A 39 9.46 -3.53 11.46
N ARG A 40 10.41 -2.75 11.99
CA ARG A 40 11.85 -3.09 11.96
C ARG A 40 12.17 -4.40 12.67
N GLY A 41 11.55 -4.67 13.82
CA GLY A 41 11.73 -5.92 14.55
C GLY A 41 11.24 -7.15 13.77
N VAL A 42 10.13 -7.00 13.04
CA VAL A 42 9.62 -8.06 12.16
C VAL A 42 10.54 -8.26 10.95
N LEU A 43 10.98 -7.19 10.30
CA LEU A 43 11.93 -7.25 9.19
C LEU A 43 13.27 -7.91 9.57
N ALA A 44 13.75 -7.65 10.79
CA ALA A 44 14.95 -8.26 11.32
C ALA A 44 14.77 -9.72 11.79
N GLY A 45 13.60 -10.32 11.58
CA GLY A 45 13.29 -11.69 12.02
C GLY A 45 13.18 -11.85 13.54
N LYS A 46 13.23 -10.76 14.32
CA LYS A 46 13.14 -10.79 15.79
C LYS A 46 11.72 -11.08 16.28
N ARG A 47 10.71 -10.89 15.42
CA ARG A 47 9.29 -11.09 15.71
C ARG A 47 8.57 -11.60 14.47
N LEU A 48 7.53 -12.41 14.68
CA LEU A 48 6.62 -12.79 13.61
C LEU A 48 5.59 -11.68 13.36
N PRO A 49 5.16 -11.47 12.10
CA PRO A 49 4.04 -10.60 11.78
C PRO A 49 2.76 -11.10 12.49
N PRO A 50 2.02 -10.22 13.19
CA PRO A 50 0.69 -10.55 13.69
C PRO A 50 -0.24 -11.02 12.56
N PRO A 51 -1.11 -12.02 12.78
CA PRO A 51 -2.04 -12.51 11.76
C PRO A 51 -3.02 -11.43 11.29
N GLY A 52 -3.32 -10.44 12.15
CA GLY A 52 -4.16 -9.29 11.80
C GLY A 52 -3.53 -8.32 10.81
N TRP A 53 -2.22 -8.35 10.58
CA TRP A 53 -1.59 -7.47 9.58
C TRP A 53 -1.91 -7.88 8.15
N THR A 54 -2.13 -9.17 7.89
CA THR A 54 -2.43 -9.66 6.54
C THR A 54 -3.68 -9.00 5.94
N PRO A 55 -4.86 -9.02 6.59
CA PRO A 55 -6.04 -8.35 6.05
C PRO A 55 -5.86 -6.82 5.94
N GLU A 56 -5.23 -6.16 6.91
CA GLU A 56 -4.98 -4.72 6.87
C GLU A 56 -4.10 -4.31 5.68
N ILE A 57 -3.07 -5.11 5.38
CA ILE A 57 -2.19 -4.88 4.23
C ILE A 57 -2.93 -5.12 2.91
N ILE A 58 -3.81 -6.12 2.83
CA ILE A 58 -4.64 -6.36 1.64
C ILE A 58 -5.55 -5.15 1.38
N GLU A 59 -6.22 -4.64 2.41
CA GLU A 59 -7.09 -3.47 2.29
C GLU A 59 -6.30 -2.20 1.91
N LEU A 60 -5.13 -2.00 2.49
CA LEU A 60 -4.22 -0.92 2.10
C LEU A 60 -3.87 -0.99 0.61
N LEU A 61 -3.46 -2.16 0.12
CA LEU A 61 -3.07 -2.33 -1.29
C LEU A 61 -4.25 -2.12 -2.24
N ARG A 62 -5.45 -2.60 -1.88
CA ARG A 62 -6.67 -2.37 -2.65
C ARG A 62 -6.99 -0.89 -2.76
N ARG A 63 -6.94 -0.16 -1.63
CA ARG A 63 -7.15 1.28 -1.60
C ARG A 63 -6.15 2.01 -2.47
N ARG A 64 -4.86 1.69 -2.38
CA ARG A 64 -3.82 2.29 -3.23
C ARG A 64 -4.04 2.01 -4.71
N SER A 65 -4.43 0.79 -5.06
CA SER A 65 -4.77 0.45 -6.44
C SER A 65 -5.92 1.29 -6.97
N GLN A 66 -6.96 1.51 -6.16
CA GLN A 66 -8.10 2.34 -6.55
C GLN A 66 -7.70 3.81 -6.71
N GLU A 67 -6.92 4.36 -5.77
CA GLU A 67 -6.40 5.73 -5.85
C GLU A 67 -5.55 5.94 -7.12
N CYS A 68 -4.75 4.95 -7.52
CA CYS A 68 -4.00 4.99 -8.78
C CYS A 68 -4.91 5.00 -10.01
N LEU A 69 -5.91 4.12 -10.06
CA LEU A 69 -6.87 4.05 -11.17
C LEU A 69 -7.71 5.33 -11.29
N ASP A 70 -8.11 5.92 -10.17
CA ASP A 70 -8.87 7.16 -10.15
C ASP A 70 -8.03 8.33 -10.68
N MET A 71 -6.75 8.39 -10.30
CA MET A 71 -5.83 9.41 -10.79
C MET A 71 -5.49 9.22 -12.27
N GLU A 72 -5.29 7.98 -12.72
CA GLU A 72 -5.09 7.64 -14.14
C GLU A 72 -6.26 8.16 -14.99
N ARG A 73 -7.50 7.85 -14.60
CA ARG A 73 -8.70 8.34 -15.28
C ARG A 73 -8.82 9.86 -15.27
N ALA A 74 -8.47 10.50 -14.16
CA ALA A 74 -8.49 11.96 -14.08
C ALA A 74 -7.51 12.58 -15.09
N LEU A 75 -6.29 12.02 -15.20
CA LEU A 75 -5.29 12.48 -16.16
C LEU A 75 -5.70 12.22 -17.62
N GLU A 76 -6.31 11.08 -17.92
CA GLU A 76 -6.84 10.77 -19.25
C GLU A 76 -7.95 11.76 -19.66
N ASN A 77 -8.84 12.12 -18.75
CA ASN A 77 -9.91 13.09 -19.00
C ASN A 77 -9.35 14.49 -19.31
N GLU A 78 -8.33 14.93 -18.58
CA GLU A 78 -7.67 16.22 -18.83
C GLU A 78 -6.95 16.22 -20.19
N LEU A 79 -6.25 15.12 -20.53
CA LEU A 79 -5.59 14.97 -21.84
C LEU A 79 -6.60 15.04 -23.00
N ASN A 80 -7.76 14.39 -22.86
CA ASN A 80 -8.79 14.38 -23.90
C ASN A 80 -9.57 15.70 -23.99
N SER A 81 -9.68 16.44 -22.87
CA SER A 81 -10.36 17.75 -22.82
C SER A 81 -9.54 18.87 -23.48
N GLY A 82 -8.21 18.76 -23.48
CA GLY A 82 -7.29 19.67 -24.15
C GLY A 82 -7.21 19.53 -25.69
N ASN A 83 -7.94 18.58 -26.28
CA ASN A 83 -7.93 18.30 -27.73
C ASN A 83 -9.25 18.68 -28.43
N ALA A 84 -10.08 19.53 -27.80
CA ALA A 84 -11.23 20.11 -28.48
C ALA A 84 -10.71 21.03 -29.61
N PRO A 85 -10.96 20.72 -30.90
CA PRO A 85 -10.68 21.69 -31.94
C PRO A 85 -11.58 22.89 -31.69
N ASP A 86 -10.98 24.07 -31.57
CA ASP A 86 -11.68 25.34 -31.80
C ASP A 86 -12.49 25.16 -33.09
N ARG A 87 -13.81 25.06 -32.95
CA ARG A 87 -14.71 25.11 -34.08
C ARG A 87 -15.12 26.57 -34.20
N ASP A 88 -14.67 27.16 -35.31
CA ASP A 88 -14.94 28.50 -35.82
C ASP A 88 -16.34 29.06 -35.48
#